data_AF-V7I4L8-F1
#
_entry.id   AF-V7I4L8-F1
#
_cell.length_a   1.000
_cell.length_b   1.000
_cell.length_c   1.000
_cell.angle_alpha   90.00
_cell.angle_beta   90.00
_cell.angle_gamma   90.00
#
_symmetry.space_group_name_H-M   'P 1'
#
loop_
_entity.id
_entity.type
_entity.pdbx_description
1 polymer ?
#
loop_
_entity_poly.entity_id
_entity_poly.type
_entity_poly.pdbx_seq_one_letter_code
_entity_poly.pdbx_strand_id
1 'polypeptide(L)'
;MKKLQKMMLKLASSPRIDMKRHYRIVRRLQQAVSPDVKEEYRVLDKVIRFDGGEYSIPVREFYPKGKRNRGAILFFHGGGWVIGDIGSYTPACLEMAEETGMAVFSVDYRLAPEHPYPAGLNDCYSAAAALMENPDWIGLEDADEITLAGDSAGGNLAAVVSMMLRDRGRKVPKRQILIYPATYWDHSQDSPFRSVVENGNDFGLTMKKMEEYMDMYVPDVERRKDPYISPIMAKDMKNLPETLIITAELDPLRDEGEAYGEALRSAGNEVSLFRLPDAVHGFLTHPRLDDSLDLAYREIRAFLGTNGE
;
A
#
# COMPACT_ATOMS: atom_id res chain seq x y z
N MET A 1 15.76 -13.95 10.81
CA MET A 1 16.58 -12.93 10.09
C MET A 1 18.10 -13.06 10.32
N LYS A 2 18.96 -12.86 9.29
CA LYS A 2 20.43 -12.98 9.40
C LYS A 2 21.06 -11.78 10.16
N LYS A 3 22.16 -11.98 10.89
CA LYS A 3 22.83 -10.92 11.70
C LYS A 3 23.20 -9.65 10.90
N LEU A 4 23.65 -9.81 9.66
CA LEU A 4 24.05 -8.70 8.79
C LEU A 4 22.85 -7.83 8.38
N GLN A 5 21.69 -8.44 8.08
CA GLN A 5 20.44 -7.72 7.79
C GLN A 5 19.99 -6.91 9.01
N LYS A 6 20.04 -7.50 10.21
CA LYS A 6 19.69 -6.80 11.45
C LYS A 6 20.59 -5.58 11.72
N MET A 7 21.88 -5.66 11.37
CA MET A 7 22.81 -4.52 11.48
C MET A 7 22.51 -3.43 10.46
N MET A 8 22.20 -3.78 9.20
CA MET A 8 21.80 -2.82 8.17
C MET A 8 20.48 -2.11 8.53
N LEU A 9 19.51 -2.85 9.07
CA LEU A 9 18.24 -2.29 9.54
C LEU A 9 18.45 -1.31 10.70
N LYS A 10 19.31 -1.61 11.67
CA LYS A 10 19.66 -0.65 12.73
C LYS A 10 20.28 0.65 12.18
N LEU A 11 21.09 0.55 11.12
CA LEU A 11 21.64 1.74 10.44
C LEU A 11 20.54 2.52 9.69
N ALA A 12 19.65 1.84 8.97
CA ALA A 12 18.51 2.47 8.27
C ALA A 12 17.46 3.06 9.24
N SER A 13 17.38 2.53 10.46
CA SER A 13 16.55 3.04 11.57
C SER A 13 17.16 4.25 12.27
N SER A 14 18.35 4.69 11.85
CA SER A 14 19.10 5.72 12.56
C SER A 14 18.26 7.00 12.72
N PRO A 15 18.17 7.55 13.95
CA PRO A 15 17.47 8.81 14.20
C PRO A 15 18.09 10.01 13.46
N ARG A 16 19.26 9.83 12.81
CA ARG A 16 19.92 10.81 11.95
C ARG A 16 19.11 11.15 10.70
N ILE A 17 18.29 10.22 10.20
CA ILE A 17 17.39 10.51 9.08
C ILE A 17 16.08 11.08 9.66
N ASP A 18 16.01 12.40 9.67
CA ASP A 18 14.79 13.18 9.92
C ASP A 18 14.01 13.34 8.60
N MET A 19 12.83 12.74 8.48
CA MET A 19 12.06 12.75 7.25
C MET A 19 11.52 14.13 6.91
N LYS A 20 11.17 14.97 7.90
CA LYS A 20 10.74 16.35 7.65
C LYS A 20 11.82 17.18 6.95
N ARG A 21 13.09 16.92 7.28
CA ARG A 21 14.24 17.61 6.67
C ARG A 21 14.74 16.94 5.39
N HIS A 22 14.74 15.61 5.35
CA HIS A 22 15.48 14.86 4.33
C HIS A 22 14.60 14.18 3.28
N TYR A 23 13.27 14.25 3.34
CA TYR A 23 12.40 13.53 2.38
C TYR A 23 12.75 13.82 0.91
N ARG A 24 13.09 15.08 0.56
CA ARG A 24 13.50 15.43 -0.81
C ARG A 24 14.78 14.72 -1.25
N ILE A 25 15.74 14.54 -0.34
CA ILE A 25 16.97 13.79 -0.62
C ILE A 25 16.63 12.32 -0.78
N VAL A 26 15.76 11.77 0.08
CA VAL A 26 15.29 10.38 -0.03
C VAL A 26 14.60 10.13 -1.36
N ARG A 27 13.67 11.00 -1.79
CA ARG A 27 13.02 10.91 -3.12
C ARG A 27 14.03 10.91 -4.26
N ARG A 28 15.00 11.84 -4.25
CA ARG A 28 16.06 11.89 -5.28
C ARG A 28 16.91 10.63 -5.31
N LEU A 29 17.24 10.08 -4.15
CA LEU A 29 17.99 8.82 -4.07
C LEU A 29 17.17 7.65 -4.61
N GLN A 30 15.88 7.56 -4.25
CA GLN A 30 14.96 6.55 -4.77
C GLN A 30 14.86 6.62 -6.31
N GLN A 31 14.74 7.82 -6.87
CA GLN A 31 14.72 8.04 -8.32
C GLN A 31 16.05 7.66 -8.98
N ALA A 32 17.18 8.01 -8.37
CA ALA A 32 18.50 7.71 -8.93
C ALA A 32 18.85 6.22 -8.93
N VAL A 33 18.27 5.42 -8.02
CA VAL A 33 18.48 3.96 -7.97
C VAL A 33 17.34 3.16 -8.57
N SER A 34 16.27 3.84 -9.02
CA SER A 34 15.19 3.20 -9.76
C SER A 34 15.77 2.66 -11.06
N PRO A 35 15.50 1.39 -11.41
CA PRO A 35 16.03 0.81 -12.64
C PRO A 35 15.57 1.64 -13.83
N ASP A 36 16.45 1.81 -14.83
CA ASP A 36 16.03 2.29 -16.15
C ASP A 36 15.08 1.25 -16.74
N VAL A 37 13.81 1.58 -16.70
CA VAL A 37 12.74 0.80 -17.28
C VAL A 37 12.80 1.03 -18.78
N LYS A 38 13.71 0.31 -19.48
CA LYS A 38 13.84 0.34 -20.95
C LYS A 38 12.49 0.12 -21.63
N GLU A 39 12.38 0.54 -22.89
CA GLU A 39 11.22 0.66 -23.82
C GLU A 39 10.19 -0.50 -23.92
N GLU A 40 10.18 -1.47 -23.01
CA GLU A 40 9.31 -2.67 -23.06
C GLU A 40 8.01 -2.54 -22.24
N TYR A 41 7.76 -1.39 -21.60
CA TYR A 41 6.57 -1.20 -20.76
C TYR A 41 5.61 -0.19 -21.35
N ARG A 42 4.33 -0.56 -21.39
CA ARG A 42 3.27 0.35 -21.78
C ARG A 42 3.01 1.30 -20.62
N VAL A 43 3.54 2.50 -20.72
CA VAL A 43 3.11 3.62 -19.88
C VAL A 43 1.78 4.08 -20.45
N LEU A 44 0.70 3.88 -19.70
CA LEU A 44 -0.51 4.66 -19.94
C LEU A 44 -0.32 5.99 -19.24
N ASP A 45 0.15 6.99 -19.99
CA ASP A 45 -0.23 8.37 -19.71
C ASP A 45 -1.72 8.55 -20.06
N LYS A 46 -2.59 7.69 -19.52
CA LYS A 46 -4.02 7.94 -19.50
C LYS A 46 -4.20 9.01 -18.46
N VAL A 47 -4.24 10.25 -18.94
CA VAL A 47 -4.80 11.37 -18.21
C VAL A 47 -6.25 11.00 -17.90
N ILE A 48 -6.50 10.39 -16.75
CA ILE A 48 -7.87 10.24 -16.29
C ILE A 48 -8.31 11.63 -15.85
N ARG A 49 -9.11 12.29 -16.69
CA ARG A 49 -9.70 13.60 -16.39
C ARG A 49 -10.92 13.37 -15.50
N PHE A 50 -10.94 14.01 -14.34
CA PHE A 50 -12.04 13.88 -13.37
C PHE A 50 -12.71 15.23 -13.10
N ASP A 51 -14.01 15.16 -12.79
CA ASP A 51 -14.89 16.30 -12.50
C ASP A 51 -14.24 17.35 -11.59
N GLY A 52 -14.01 18.55 -12.16
CA GLY A 52 -13.67 19.76 -11.41
C GLY A 52 -12.18 20.12 -11.29
N GLY A 53 -11.26 19.34 -11.86
CA GLY A 53 -9.83 19.68 -11.86
C GLY A 53 -9.09 19.25 -13.13
N GLU A 54 -8.33 20.17 -13.72
CA GLU A 54 -7.42 19.89 -14.84
C GLU A 54 -6.08 19.32 -14.34
N TYR A 55 -6.05 18.10 -13.81
CA TYR A 55 -4.77 17.39 -13.62
C TYR A 55 -4.89 15.90 -13.90
N SER A 56 -3.81 15.34 -14.42
CA SER A 56 -3.65 13.91 -14.73
C SER A 56 -3.07 13.17 -13.53
N ILE A 57 -3.57 11.98 -13.26
CA ILE A 57 -2.97 11.04 -12.31
C ILE A 57 -2.21 9.98 -13.12
N PRO A 58 -0.87 9.93 -13.07
CA PRO A 58 -0.11 8.93 -13.83
C PRO A 58 -0.40 7.52 -13.33
N VAL A 59 -0.51 6.57 -14.27
CA VAL A 59 -0.67 5.14 -13.98
C VAL A 59 0.29 4.34 -14.85
N ARG A 60 1.12 3.49 -14.26
CA ARG A 60 2.00 2.58 -15.01
C ARG A 60 1.45 1.17 -14.98
N GLU A 61 1.42 0.55 -16.16
CA GLU A 61 1.01 -0.84 -16.33
C GLU A 61 2.22 -1.77 -16.29
N PHE A 62 2.08 -2.86 -15.55
CA PHE A 62 3.04 -3.94 -15.50
C PHE A 62 2.31 -5.24 -15.86
N TYR A 63 2.88 -5.98 -16.79
CA TYR A 63 2.28 -7.20 -17.31
C TYR A 63 3.26 -8.36 -17.13
N PRO A 64 2.78 -9.56 -16.75
CA PRO A 64 3.63 -10.73 -16.69
C PRO A 64 4.12 -11.12 -18.08
N LYS A 65 5.32 -11.69 -18.17
CA LYS A 65 5.89 -12.26 -19.40
C LYS A 65 5.14 -13.50 -19.87
N GLY A 66 4.57 -14.26 -18.93
CA GLY A 66 3.90 -15.53 -19.17
C GLY A 66 2.41 -15.44 -19.52
N LYS A 67 1.69 -16.55 -19.34
CA LYS A 67 0.23 -16.61 -19.49
C LYS A 67 -0.42 -15.63 -18.50
N ARG A 68 -1.32 -14.79 -19.01
CA ARG A 68 -2.10 -13.87 -18.18
C ARG A 68 -3.26 -14.61 -17.52
N ASN A 69 -3.31 -14.54 -16.21
CA ASN A 69 -4.48 -14.84 -15.42
C ASN A 69 -5.53 -13.73 -15.64
N ARG A 70 -6.80 -14.08 -15.41
CA ARG A 70 -7.91 -13.13 -15.56
C ARG A 70 -7.88 -12.12 -14.42
N GLY A 71 -8.22 -10.86 -14.71
CA GLY A 71 -8.30 -9.76 -13.75
C GLY A 71 -7.07 -8.85 -13.69
N ALA A 72 -7.16 -7.82 -12.86
CA ALA A 72 -6.10 -6.83 -12.67
C ALA A 72 -5.96 -6.39 -11.21
N ILE A 73 -4.77 -5.92 -10.86
CA ILE A 73 -4.45 -5.34 -9.56
C ILE A 73 -4.25 -3.83 -9.74
N LEU A 74 -5.07 -3.00 -9.08
CA LEU A 74 -4.81 -1.56 -8.96
C LEU A 74 -3.99 -1.34 -7.69
N PHE A 75 -2.74 -0.94 -7.86
CA PHE A 75 -1.75 -0.87 -6.80
C PHE A 75 -1.49 0.57 -6.36
N PHE A 76 -1.49 0.79 -5.04
CA PHE A 76 -1.08 2.04 -4.40
C PHE A 76 0.23 1.81 -3.65
N HIS A 77 1.26 2.59 -3.98
CA HIS A 77 2.57 2.43 -3.37
C HIS A 77 2.64 2.97 -1.93
N GLY A 78 3.47 2.37 -1.09
CA GLY A 78 3.81 2.85 0.25
C GLY A 78 4.77 4.05 0.25
N GLY A 79 5.33 4.33 1.43
CA GLY A 79 6.24 5.49 1.62
C GLY A 79 5.68 6.60 2.51
N GLY A 80 4.79 6.27 3.45
CA GLY A 80 4.27 7.22 4.45
C GLY A 80 3.58 8.43 3.83
N TRP A 81 2.93 8.26 2.68
CA TRP A 81 2.30 9.32 1.87
C TRP A 81 3.24 10.46 1.42
N VAL A 82 4.55 10.30 1.63
CA VAL A 82 5.55 11.37 1.46
C VAL A 82 6.68 10.96 0.53
N ILE A 83 7.03 9.68 0.44
CA ILE A 83 8.09 9.17 -0.45
C ILE A 83 7.56 8.02 -1.30
N GLY A 84 8.41 7.48 -2.18
CA GLY A 84 7.99 6.54 -3.21
C GLY A 84 7.48 7.28 -4.46
N ASP A 85 7.46 6.56 -5.56
CA ASP A 85 6.90 6.93 -6.84
C ASP A 85 6.81 5.66 -7.71
N ILE A 86 6.18 5.76 -8.87
CA ILE A 86 6.11 4.64 -9.82
C ILE A 86 7.51 4.08 -10.18
N GLY A 87 8.54 4.92 -10.25
CA GLY A 87 9.91 4.49 -10.60
C GLY A 87 10.47 3.54 -9.54
N SER A 88 10.47 3.98 -8.29
CA SER A 88 11.00 3.24 -7.14
C SER A 88 10.21 1.97 -6.84
N TYR A 89 8.93 1.91 -7.20
CA TYR A 89 8.07 0.74 -7.05
C TYR A 89 8.03 -0.19 -8.28
N THR A 90 8.71 0.15 -9.38
CA THR A 90 8.71 -0.67 -10.59
C THR A 90 9.14 -2.13 -10.32
N PRO A 91 10.24 -2.43 -9.61
CA PRO A 91 10.61 -3.81 -9.31
C PRO A 91 9.52 -4.60 -8.58
N ALA A 92 8.89 -3.99 -7.58
CA ALA A 92 7.84 -4.64 -6.79
C ALA A 92 6.58 -4.91 -7.63
N CYS A 93 6.18 -3.97 -8.49
CA CYS A 93 5.01 -4.15 -9.36
C CYS A 93 5.26 -5.19 -10.46
N LEU A 94 6.49 -5.27 -10.98
CA LEU A 94 6.89 -6.32 -11.92
C LEU A 94 6.85 -7.69 -11.27
N GLU A 95 7.46 -7.82 -10.10
CA GLU A 95 7.45 -9.07 -9.34
C GLU A 95 6.01 -9.51 -9.04
N MET A 96 5.15 -8.58 -8.62
CA MET A 96 3.73 -8.87 -8.37
C MET A 96 3.00 -9.32 -9.63
N ALA A 97 3.26 -8.68 -10.77
CA ALA A 97 2.67 -9.10 -12.04
C ALA A 97 3.09 -10.54 -12.40
N GLU A 98 4.39 -10.85 -12.30
CA GLU A 98 4.93 -12.19 -12.58
C GLU A 98 4.41 -13.25 -11.59
N GLU A 99 4.44 -12.97 -10.29
CA GLU A 99 4.08 -13.93 -9.24
C GLU A 99 2.56 -14.20 -9.16
N THR A 100 1.73 -13.27 -9.65
CA THR A 100 0.26 -13.44 -9.71
C THR A 100 -0.25 -13.83 -11.09
N GLY A 101 0.54 -13.62 -12.14
CA GLY A 101 0.10 -13.73 -13.54
C GLY A 101 -0.93 -12.66 -13.94
N MET A 102 -1.17 -11.62 -13.13
CA MET A 102 -2.15 -10.57 -13.39
C MET A 102 -1.47 -9.27 -13.83
N ALA A 103 -2.20 -8.42 -14.56
CA ALA A 103 -1.73 -7.06 -14.83
C ALA A 103 -1.77 -6.20 -13.55
N VAL A 104 -0.72 -5.41 -13.31
CA VAL A 104 -0.64 -4.47 -12.18
C VAL A 104 -0.66 -3.04 -12.73
N PHE A 105 -1.56 -2.21 -12.20
CA PHE A 105 -1.72 -0.80 -12.54
C PHE A 105 -1.30 0.03 -11.32
N SER A 106 -0.11 0.62 -11.33
CA SER A 106 0.41 1.40 -10.20
C SER A 106 0.11 2.88 -10.35
N VAL A 107 -0.50 3.49 -9.33
CA VAL A 107 -0.92 4.91 -9.34
C VAL A 107 0.14 5.80 -8.71
N ASP A 108 0.57 6.85 -9.43
CA ASP A 108 1.51 7.88 -8.95
C ASP A 108 0.74 9.03 -8.28
N TYR A 109 0.20 8.76 -7.09
CA TYR A 109 -0.62 9.73 -6.38
C TYR A 109 0.22 10.90 -5.82
N ARG A 110 -0.40 12.07 -5.66
CA ARG A 110 0.28 13.24 -5.10
C ARG A 110 0.70 13.02 -3.66
N LEU A 111 1.92 13.46 -3.33
CA LEU A 111 2.55 13.23 -2.04
C LEU A 111 2.55 14.47 -1.14
N ALA A 112 2.43 14.23 0.16
CA ALA A 112 2.73 15.20 1.19
C ALA A 112 4.24 15.46 1.29
N PRO A 113 4.70 16.61 1.81
CA PRO A 113 3.91 17.74 2.29
C PRO A 113 3.47 18.72 1.18
N GLU A 114 3.90 18.53 -0.08
CA GLU A 114 3.48 19.41 -1.18
C GLU A 114 1.96 19.35 -1.41
N HIS A 115 1.38 18.17 -1.23
CA HIS A 115 -0.04 17.89 -1.36
C HIS A 115 -0.50 17.06 -0.15
N PRO A 116 -0.75 17.69 1.02
CA PRO A 116 -1.19 16.98 2.22
C PRO A 116 -2.58 16.36 2.05
N TYR A 117 -3.03 15.58 3.04
CA TYR A 117 -4.36 14.99 3.06
C TYR A 117 -5.46 16.03 2.76
N PRO A 118 -6.43 15.72 1.88
CA PRO A 118 -6.70 14.42 1.25
C PRO A 118 -6.21 14.31 -0.21
N ALA A 119 -5.18 15.04 -0.65
CA ALA A 119 -4.84 15.13 -2.06
C ALA A 119 -4.48 13.78 -2.71
N GLY A 120 -3.51 13.05 -2.16
CA GLY A 120 -3.14 11.71 -2.66
C GLY A 120 -4.27 10.68 -2.53
N LEU A 121 -5.04 10.73 -1.43
CA LEU A 121 -6.23 9.89 -1.26
C LEU A 121 -7.28 10.13 -2.35
N ASN A 122 -7.55 11.40 -2.67
CA ASN A 122 -8.47 11.75 -3.74
C ASN A 122 -7.99 11.23 -5.10
N ASP A 123 -6.67 11.20 -5.33
CA ASP A 123 -6.11 10.64 -6.57
C ASP A 123 -6.39 9.14 -6.66
N CYS A 124 -6.08 8.39 -5.60
CA CYS A 124 -6.34 6.95 -5.53
C CYS A 124 -7.84 6.62 -5.65
N TYR A 125 -8.70 7.36 -4.94
CA TYR A 125 -10.15 7.20 -5.05
C TYR A 125 -10.64 7.46 -6.47
N SER A 126 -10.16 8.54 -7.10
CA SER A 126 -10.60 8.89 -8.46
C SER A 126 -10.18 7.81 -9.45
N ALA A 127 -8.91 7.39 -9.41
CA ALA A 127 -8.39 6.31 -10.25
C ALA A 127 -9.21 5.01 -10.08
N ALA A 128 -9.46 4.60 -8.84
CA ALA A 128 -10.26 3.41 -8.56
C ALA A 128 -11.70 3.56 -9.07
N ALA A 129 -12.38 4.68 -8.77
CA ALA A 129 -13.75 4.93 -9.20
C ALA A 129 -13.88 4.88 -10.74
N ALA A 130 -12.95 5.51 -11.48
CA ALA A 130 -12.95 5.46 -12.95
C ALA A 130 -12.81 4.03 -13.48
N LEU A 131 -11.87 3.25 -12.93
CA LEU A 131 -11.63 1.88 -13.40
C LEU A 131 -12.76 0.93 -13.01
N MET A 132 -13.38 1.14 -11.85
CA MET A 132 -14.57 0.38 -11.43
C MET A 132 -15.79 0.68 -12.32
N GLU A 133 -15.87 1.88 -12.90
CA GLU A 133 -16.92 2.27 -13.86
C GLU A 133 -16.60 1.89 -15.31
N ASN A 134 -15.32 1.85 -15.67
CA ASN A 134 -14.83 1.64 -17.03
C ASN A 134 -13.72 0.56 -17.04
N PRO A 135 -14.04 -0.70 -16.69
CA PRO A 135 -13.06 -1.79 -16.63
C PRO A 135 -12.44 -2.12 -18.00
N ASP A 136 -13.13 -1.79 -19.09
CA ASP A 136 -12.68 -1.96 -20.47
C ASP A 136 -11.42 -1.12 -20.77
N TRP A 137 -11.20 -0.02 -20.03
CA TRP A 137 -9.99 0.79 -20.16
C TRP A 137 -8.72 0.03 -19.82
N ILE A 138 -8.83 -1.04 -19.04
CA ILE A 138 -7.70 -1.91 -18.66
C ILE A 138 -7.87 -3.31 -19.23
N GLY A 139 -8.74 -3.47 -20.23
CA GLY A 139 -8.97 -4.73 -20.94
C GLY A 139 -9.78 -5.76 -20.15
N LEU A 140 -10.56 -5.32 -19.16
CA LEU A 140 -11.46 -6.18 -18.39
C LEU A 140 -12.92 -5.97 -18.83
N GLU A 141 -13.70 -7.05 -18.81
CA GLU A 141 -15.14 -6.97 -19.10
C GLU A 141 -15.97 -6.62 -17.85
N ASP A 142 -15.46 -6.98 -16.67
CA ASP A 142 -16.13 -6.75 -15.39
C ASP A 142 -15.17 -6.14 -14.37
N ALA A 143 -15.62 -5.07 -13.72
CA ALA A 143 -14.89 -4.42 -12.64
C ALA A 143 -14.76 -5.29 -11.37
N ASP A 144 -15.55 -6.36 -11.25
CA ASP A 144 -15.39 -7.35 -10.18
C ASP A 144 -14.06 -8.11 -10.25
N GLU A 145 -13.36 -8.01 -11.39
CA GLU A 145 -12.04 -8.62 -11.62
C GLU A 145 -10.89 -7.68 -11.24
N ILE A 146 -11.20 -6.49 -10.72
CA ILE A 146 -10.23 -5.54 -10.19
C ILE A 146 -10.04 -5.81 -8.70
N THR A 147 -8.79 -6.04 -8.30
CA THR A 147 -8.37 -6.11 -6.90
C THR A 147 -7.63 -4.84 -6.53
N LEU A 148 -8.01 -4.18 -5.44
CA LEU A 148 -7.20 -3.08 -4.88
C LEU A 148 -6.08 -3.67 -4.04
N ALA A 149 -4.86 -3.15 -4.21
CA ALA A 149 -3.74 -3.58 -3.40
C ALA A 149 -2.85 -2.40 -3.03
N GLY A 150 -2.11 -2.55 -1.95
CA GLY A 150 -1.07 -1.59 -1.60
C GLY A 150 -0.31 -2.00 -0.37
N ASP A 151 0.83 -1.35 -0.17
CA ASP A 151 1.73 -1.64 0.94
C ASP A 151 1.91 -0.43 1.86
N SER A 152 1.98 -0.62 3.18
CA SER A 152 2.17 0.47 4.15
C SER A 152 1.10 1.57 4.00
N ALA A 153 1.49 2.81 3.69
CA ALA A 153 0.60 3.90 3.32
C ALA A 153 -0.29 3.59 2.09
N GLY A 154 0.20 2.80 1.14
CA GLY A 154 -0.58 2.29 0.02
C GLY A 154 -1.64 1.26 0.46
N GLY A 155 -1.33 0.44 1.47
CA GLY A 155 -2.28 -0.47 2.10
C GLY A 155 -3.38 0.30 2.83
N ASN A 156 -3.03 1.40 3.49
CA ASN A 156 -4.01 2.36 4.03
C ASN A 156 -4.93 2.90 2.91
N LEU A 157 -4.34 3.38 1.82
CA LEU A 157 -5.09 3.92 0.69
C LEU A 157 -6.03 2.88 0.07
N ALA A 158 -5.61 1.62 -0.09
CA ALA A 158 -6.47 0.54 -0.60
C ALA A 158 -7.69 0.29 0.30
N ALA A 159 -7.47 0.26 1.62
CA ALA A 159 -8.54 0.10 2.61
C ALA A 159 -9.53 1.27 2.58
N VAL A 160 -9.00 2.51 2.65
CA VAL A 160 -9.81 3.72 2.69
C VAL A 160 -10.56 3.96 1.38
N VAL A 161 -9.94 3.71 0.23
CA VAL A 161 -10.62 3.83 -1.08
C VAL A 161 -11.79 2.86 -1.17
N SER A 162 -11.63 1.62 -0.70
CA SER A 162 -12.74 0.66 -0.64
C SER A 162 -13.90 1.17 0.22
N MET A 163 -13.59 1.77 1.38
CA MET A 163 -14.59 2.40 2.24
C MET A 163 -15.27 3.60 1.56
N MET A 164 -14.50 4.48 0.91
CA MET A 164 -15.05 5.65 0.21
C MET A 164 -15.95 5.26 -0.96
N LEU A 165 -15.60 4.22 -1.72
CA LEU A 165 -16.44 3.70 -2.80
C LEU A 165 -17.79 3.22 -2.25
N ARG A 166 -17.76 2.43 -1.16
CA ARG A 166 -18.96 1.96 -0.45
C ARG A 166 -19.81 3.12 0.05
N ASP A 167 -19.21 4.04 0.79
CA ASP A 167 -19.90 5.15 1.46
C ASP A 167 -20.52 6.13 0.45
N ARG A 168 -19.96 6.21 -0.76
CA ARG A 168 -20.46 7.04 -1.85
C ARG A 168 -21.39 6.29 -2.81
N GLY A 169 -21.79 5.05 -2.48
CA GLY A 169 -22.70 4.25 -3.28
C GLY A 169 -22.17 3.87 -4.66
N ARG A 170 -20.85 3.79 -4.82
CA ARG A 170 -20.18 3.36 -6.06
C ARG A 170 -19.93 1.85 -6.03
N LYS A 171 -19.58 1.27 -7.18
CA LYS A 171 -19.18 -0.13 -7.26
C LYS A 171 -17.89 -0.35 -6.44
N VAL A 172 -17.93 -1.30 -5.52
CA VAL A 172 -16.83 -1.66 -4.63
C VAL A 172 -16.10 -2.87 -5.23
N PRO A 173 -14.75 -2.93 -5.19
CA PRO A 173 -14.01 -4.11 -5.63
C PRO A 173 -14.41 -5.34 -4.82
N LYS A 174 -14.40 -6.52 -5.43
CA LYS A 174 -14.68 -7.78 -4.69
C LYS A 174 -13.57 -8.12 -3.70
N ARG A 175 -12.33 -7.75 -4.02
CA ARG A 175 -11.14 -8.11 -3.24
C ARG A 175 -10.23 -6.92 -2.97
N GLN A 176 -9.58 -6.95 -1.82
CA GLN A 176 -8.46 -6.06 -1.50
C GLN A 176 -7.29 -6.82 -0.82
N ILE A 177 -6.07 -6.39 -1.10
CA ILE A 177 -4.84 -6.94 -0.52
C ILE A 177 -4.08 -5.82 0.20
N LEU A 178 -3.98 -5.93 1.52
CA LEU A 178 -3.37 -4.94 2.40
C LEU A 178 -2.06 -5.47 2.96
N ILE A 179 -0.94 -4.96 2.46
CA ILE A 179 0.40 -5.43 2.83
C ILE A 179 0.96 -4.48 3.90
N TYR A 180 1.13 -4.99 5.13
CA TYR A 180 1.54 -4.25 6.34
C TYR A 180 0.91 -2.84 6.46
N PRO A 181 -0.43 -2.72 6.38
CA PRO A 181 -1.08 -1.43 6.23
C PRO A 181 -0.94 -0.57 7.48
N ALA A 182 -0.82 0.75 7.30
CA ALA A 182 -1.04 1.71 8.38
C ALA A 182 -2.55 1.91 8.59
N THR A 183 -3.08 1.65 9.77
CA THR A 183 -4.54 1.68 10.03
C THR A 183 -4.95 2.56 11.21
N TYR A 184 -3.99 3.09 11.96
CA TYR A 184 -4.22 3.94 13.13
C TYR A 184 -3.41 5.24 13.05
N TRP A 185 -3.70 6.21 13.93
CA TRP A 185 -3.13 7.56 13.88
C TRP A 185 -2.00 7.83 14.88
N ASP A 186 -1.98 7.11 16.00
CA ASP A 186 -1.04 7.34 17.09
C ASP A 186 -0.02 6.22 17.16
N HIS A 187 1.19 6.56 16.72
CA HIS A 187 2.36 5.71 16.73
C HIS A 187 3.43 6.20 17.72
N SER A 188 3.00 6.88 18.78
CA SER A 188 3.84 7.30 19.89
C SER A 188 4.03 6.17 20.93
N GLN A 189 4.68 6.49 22.06
CA GLN A 189 4.80 5.60 23.21
C GLN A 189 3.44 5.26 23.85
N ASP A 190 2.44 6.11 23.66
CA ASP A 190 1.10 5.94 24.23
C ASP A 190 0.16 5.15 23.30
N SER A 191 0.69 4.66 22.16
CA SER A 191 -0.08 3.85 21.22
C SER A 191 -0.70 2.63 21.92
N PRO A 192 -1.97 2.30 21.63
CA PRO A 192 -2.60 1.09 22.18
C PRO A 192 -2.01 -0.20 21.58
N PHE A 193 -1.20 -0.09 20.52
CA PHE A 193 -0.61 -1.21 19.81
C PHE A 193 0.80 -1.48 20.32
N ARG A 194 0.98 -2.62 20.99
CA ARG A 194 2.24 -2.99 21.64
C ARG A 194 3.40 -3.11 20.64
N SER A 195 3.12 -3.55 19.41
CA SER A 195 4.11 -3.62 18.32
C SER A 195 4.80 -2.28 18.05
N VAL A 196 4.11 -1.14 18.23
CA VAL A 196 4.67 0.20 18.02
C VAL A 196 5.89 0.42 18.91
N VAL A 197 5.77 0.10 20.20
CA VAL A 197 6.87 0.24 21.17
C VAL A 197 7.91 -0.87 21.02
N GLU A 198 7.48 -2.11 20.77
CA GLU A 198 8.37 -3.27 20.63
C GLU A 198 9.31 -3.16 19.42
N ASN A 199 8.77 -2.72 18.27
CA ASN A 199 9.46 -2.77 16.99
C ASN A 199 9.83 -1.38 16.43
N GLY A 200 9.35 -0.29 17.03
CA GLY A 200 9.47 1.06 16.49
C GLY A 200 10.83 1.75 16.65
N ASN A 201 11.93 1.02 16.86
CA ASN A 201 13.26 1.61 17.06
C ASN A 201 14.37 1.03 16.15
N ASP A 202 14.32 -0.27 15.83
CA ASP A 202 15.49 -1.01 15.30
C ASP A 202 15.28 -1.64 13.91
N PHE A 203 14.07 -1.55 13.35
CA PHE A 203 13.63 -2.36 12.19
C PHE A 203 13.22 -1.56 10.94
N GLY A 204 13.94 -0.48 10.65
CA GLY A 204 13.80 0.36 9.45
C GLY A 204 12.76 1.46 9.63
N LEU A 205 11.49 1.07 9.81
CA LEU A 205 10.41 1.96 10.22
C LEU A 205 10.49 2.19 11.74
N THR A 206 10.36 3.44 12.18
CA THR A 206 10.46 3.82 13.59
C THR A 206 9.29 4.70 14.02
N MET A 207 8.99 4.76 15.32
CA MET A 207 8.00 5.68 15.90
C MET A 207 8.20 7.11 15.40
N LYS A 208 9.44 7.60 15.53
CA LYS A 208 9.84 8.93 15.04
C LYS A 208 9.50 9.14 13.56
N LYS A 209 9.78 8.16 12.68
CA LYS A 209 9.47 8.28 11.25
C LYS A 209 7.96 8.30 11.01
N MET A 210 7.19 7.45 11.69
CA MET A 210 5.73 7.43 11.58
C MET A 210 5.11 8.76 12.01
N GLU A 211 5.55 9.32 13.15
CA GLU A 211 5.14 10.65 13.61
C GLU A 211 5.51 11.74 12.59
N GLU A 212 6.72 11.70 12.03
CA GLU A 212 7.16 12.65 11.00
C GLU A 212 6.34 12.54 9.70
N TYR A 213 5.97 11.33 9.28
CA TYR A 213 5.08 11.11 8.13
C TYR A 213 3.68 11.66 8.40
N MET A 214 3.11 11.38 9.57
CA MET A 214 1.80 11.91 9.98
C MET A 214 1.80 13.43 10.08
N ASP A 215 2.89 14.04 10.56
CA ASP A 215 3.03 15.50 10.62
C ASP A 215 3.08 16.16 9.25
N MET A 216 3.64 15.48 8.24
CA MET A 216 3.65 15.98 6.86
C MET A 216 2.33 15.71 6.14
N TYR A 217 1.73 14.53 6.34
CA TYR A 217 0.52 14.10 5.66
C TYR A 217 -0.74 14.75 6.23
N VAL A 218 -0.89 14.75 7.57
CA VAL A 218 -2.02 15.32 8.31
C VAL A 218 -1.48 16.21 9.45
N PRO A 219 -1.11 17.46 9.15
CA PRO A 219 -0.57 18.39 10.16
C PRO A 219 -1.55 18.67 11.32
N ASP A 220 -2.85 18.60 11.05
CA ASP A 220 -3.90 18.72 12.06
C ASP A 220 -4.11 17.40 12.81
N VAL A 221 -3.63 17.33 14.06
CA VAL A 221 -3.66 16.13 14.90
C VAL A 221 -5.09 15.65 15.17
N GLU A 222 -6.04 16.57 15.38
CA GLU A 222 -7.43 16.20 15.68
C GLU A 222 -8.09 15.48 14.50
N ARG A 223 -7.66 15.82 13.28
CA ARG A 223 -8.17 15.20 12.06
C ARG A 223 -7.65 13.79 11.84
N ARG A 224 -6.56 13.37 12.49
CA ARG A 224 -5.96 12.04 12.25
C ARG A 224 -6.87 10.86 12.61
N LYS A 225 -7.84 11.09 13.50
CA LYS A 225 -8.87 10.12 13.89
C LYS A 225 -10.00 9.94 12.87
N ASP A 226 -10.01 10.75 11.80
CA ASP A 226 -10.91 10.56 10.65
C ASP A 226 -10.78 9.13 10.11
N PRO A 227 -11.89 8.39 9.90
CA PRO A 227 -11.85 7.03 9.37
C PRO A 227 -11.22 6.93 7.96
N TYR A 228 -11.08 8.02 7.23
CA TYR A 228 -10.34 8.04 5.95
C TYR A 228 -8.84 8.35 6.11
N ILE A 229 -8.36 8.45 7.34
CA ILE A 229 -6.94 8.47 7.70
C ILE A 229 -6.61 7.22 8.52
N SER A 230 -7.40 6.95 9.55
CA SER A 230 -7.28 5.80 10.44
C SER A 230 -8.48 4.87 10.25
N PRO A 231 -8.48 3.97 9.25
CA PRO A 231 -9.63 3.16 8.91
C PRO A 231 -10.17 2.33 10.07
N ILE A 232 -9.33 1.89 11.02
CA ILE A 232 -9.78 1.18 12.22
C ILE A 232 -10.73 1.99 13.12
N MET A 233 -10.76 3.32 12.97
CA MET A 233 -11.66 4.22 13.69
C MET A 233 -13.07 4.31 13.08
N ALA A 234 -13.33 3.63 11.97
CA ALA A 234 -14.64 3.68 11.31
C ALA A 234 -15.73 3.02 12.16
N LYS A 235 -16.88 3.69 12.20
CA LYS A 235 -18.07 3.20 12.92
C LYS A 235 -18.81 2.09 12.16
N ASP A 236 -18.67 2.08 10.83
CA ASP A 236 -19.27 1.07 9.96
C ASP A 236 -18.20 0.41 9.10
N MET A 237 -18.00 -0.87 9.35
CA MET A 237 -17.04 -1.75 8.68
C MET A 237 -17.74 -2.80 7.80
N LYS A 238 -19.06 -2.75 7.63
CA LYS A 238 -19.81 -3.76 6.86
C LYS A 238 -19.64 -3.57 5.35
N ASN A 239 -19.91 -4.62 4.59
CA ASN A 239 -19.97 -4.60 3.12
C ASN A 239 -18.68 -4.06 2.48
N LEU A 240 -17.54 -4.46 3.04
CA LEU A 240 -16.21 -4.17 2.49
C LEU A 240 -15.70 -5.40 1.73
N PRO A 241 -14.70 -5.23 0.85
CA PRO A 241 -14.16 -6.32 0.02
C PRO A 241 -13.70 -7.52 0.86
N GLU A 242 -13.73 -8.71 0.25
CA GLU A 242 -12.93 -9.85 0.73
C GLU A 242 -11.49 -9.38 0.87
N THR A 243 -10.87 -9.60 2.03
CA THR A 243 -9.62 -8.92 2.40
C THR A 243 -8.51 -9.91 2.75
N LEU A 244 -7.36 -9.77 2.10
CA LEU A 244 -6.10 -10.35 2.57
C LEU A 244 -5.30 -9.27 3.31
N ILE A 245 -4.89 -9.54 4.55
CA ILE A 245 -3.92 -8.72 5.29
C ILE A 245 -2.66 -9.53 5.53
N ILE A 246 -1.52 -9.00 5.10
CA ILE A 246 -0.21 -9.59 5.38
C ILE A 246 0.55 -8.66 6.31
N THR A 247 0.82 -9.07 7.55
CA THR A 247 1.63 -8.28 8.49
C THR A 247 3.05 -8.81 8.59
N ALA A 248 4.00 -8.00 9.03
CA ALA A 248 5.37 -8.43 9.30
C ALA A 248 5.60 -8.57 10.82
N GLU A 249 6.26 -9.65 11.26
CA GLU A 249 6.45 -9.93 12.69
C GLU A 249 7.20 -8.83 13.44
N LEU A 250 8.22 -8.25 12.81
CA LEU A 250 9.12 -7.22 13.34
C LEU A 250 8.79 -5.84 12.78
N ASP A 251 7.50 -5.51 12.73
CA ASP A 251 6.96 -4.24 12.24
C ASP A 251 6.21 -3.50 13.35
N PRO A 252 6.41 -2.18 13.54
CA PRO A 252 5.57 -1.40 14.44
C PRO A 252 4.09 -1.41 14.08
N LEU A 253 3.73 -1.54 12.78
CA LEU A 253 2.34 -1.55 12.30
C LEU A 253 1.65 -2.93 12.42
N ARG A 254 2.35 -3.94 12.94
CA ARG A 254 1.85 -5.32 13.02
C ARG A 254 0.48 -5.39 13.70
N ASP A 255 0.39 -4.93 14.95
CA ASP A 255 -0.81 -5.15 15.75
C ASP A 255 -2.00 -4.32 15.24
N GLU A 256 -1.78 -3.14 14.66
CA GLU A 256 -2.87 -2.32 14.09
C GLU A 256 -3.42 -2.88 12.78
N GLY A 257 -2.56 -3.45 11.92
CA GLY A 257 -2.99 -4.14 10.71
C GLY A 257 -3.83 -5.38 11.06
N GLU A 258 -3.42 -6.14 12.08
CA GLU A 258 -4.16 -7.30 12.55
C GLU A 258 -5.48 -6.91 13.22
N ALA A 259 -5.48 -5.87 14.06
CA ALA A 259 -6.69 -5.37 14.71
C ALA A 259 -7.70 -4.84 13.69
N TYR A 260 -7.25 -4.23 12.59
CA TYR A 260 -8.13 -3.84 11.49
C TYR A 260 -8.76 -5.06 10.81
N GLY A 261 -7.98 -6.13 10.58
CA GLY A 261 -8.49 -7.39 10.06
C GLY A 261 -9.55 -8.02 10.96
N GLU A 262 -9.32 -8.04 12.27
CA GLU A 262 -10.31 -8.53 13.24
C GLU A 262 -11.56 -7.65 13.30
N ALA A 263 -11.43 -6.32 13.15
CA ALA A 263 -12.57 -5.41 13.08
C ALA A 263 -13.42 -5.67 11.82
N LEU A 264 -12.78 -5.88 10.66
CA LEU A 264 -13.46 -6.28 9.42
C LEU A 264 -14.19 -7.61 9.59
N ARG A 265 -13.52 -8.63 10.15
CA ARG A 265 -14.12 -9.95 10.39
C ARG A 265 -15.31 -9.87 11.35
N SER A 266 -15.17 -9.11 12.43
CA SER A 266 -16.23 -8.88 13.42
C SER A 266 -17.45 -8.17 12.84
N ALA A 267 -17.26 -7.37 11.77
CA ALA A 267 -18.34 -6.73 11.03
C ALA A 267 -18.99 -7.62 9.96
N GLY A 268 -18.52 -8.87 9.80
CA GLY A 268 -19.08 -9.86 8.88
C GLY A 268 -18.44 -9.91 7.50
N ASN A 269 -17.25 -9.35 7.31
CA ASN A 269 -16.51 -9.48 6.05
C ASN A 269 -15.60 -10.71 6.06
N GLU A 270 -15.30 -11.23 4.87
CA GLU A 270 -14.34 -12.30 4.67
C GLU A 270 -12.90 -11.75 4.79
N VAL A 271 -12.11 -12.30 5.72
CA VAL A 271 -10.76 -11.80 6.02
C VAL A 271 -9.78 -12.95 6.21
N SER A 272 -8.75 -12.98 5.35
CA SER A 272 -7.54 -13.78 5.53
C SER A 272 -6.44 -12.92 6.13
N LEU A 273 -5.82 -13.38 7.22
CA LEU A 273 -4.77 -12.66 7.93
C LEU A 273 -3.55 -13.57 8.04
N PHE A 274 -2.40 -13.10 7.54
CA PHE A 274 -1.15 -13.83 7.58
C PHE A 274 -0.03 -12.96 8.14
N ARG A 275 0.56 -13.39 9.26
CA ARG A 275 1.76 -12.77 9.81
C ARG A 275 2.99 -13.44 9.22
N LEU A 276 3.79 -12.67 8.49
CA LEU A 276 5.06 -13.09 7.92
C LEU A 276 6.12 -13.20 9.04
N PRO A 277 6.66 -14.40 9.31
CA PRO A 277 7.66 -14.59 10.36
C PRO A 277 8.98 -13.92 9.98
N ASP A 278 9.72 -13.42 10.96
CA ASP A 278 11.05 -12.83 10.82
C ASP A 278 11.17 -11.60 9.88
N ALA A 279 10.04 -11.13 9.35
CA ALA A 279 9.97 -10.05 8.38
C ALA A 279 9.87 -8.68 9.04
N VAL A 280 10.27 -7.65 8.31
CA VAL A 280 10.21 -6.23 8.72
C VAL A 280 9.30 -5.43 7.81
N HIS A 281 8.95 -4.23 8.24
CA HIS A 281 8.24 -3.27 7.41
C HIS A 281 8.96 -3.02 6.08
N GLY A 282 8.20 -2.94 4.99
CA GLY A 282 8.72 -2.65 3.64
C GLY A 282 9.33 -3.86 2.91
N PHE A 283 9.14 -5.09 3.41
CA PHE A 283 9.72 -6.30 2.81
C PHE A 283 9.40 -6.46 1.32
N LEU A 284 8.27 -5.90 0.83
CA LEU A 284 7.86 -5.99 -0.58
C LEU A 284 8.89 -5.37 -1.54
N THR A 285 9.62 -4.36 -1.07
CA THR A 285 10.62 -3.61 -1.87
C THR A 285 12.06 -4.02 -1.58
N HIS A 286 12.27 -4.96 -0.64
CA HIS A 286 13.60 -5.45 -0.32
C HIS A 286 14.09 -6.47 -1.35
N PRO A 287 15.41 -6.59 -1.57
CA PRO A 287 15.94 -7.68 -2.38
C PRO A 287 15.54 -9.05 -1.80
N ARG A 288 15.26 -10.01 -2.68
CA ARG A 288 14.86 -11.39 -2.35
C ARG A 288 16.03 -12.19 -1.74
N LEU A 289 16.34 -11.91 -0.47
CA LEU A 289 17.49 -12.47 0.28
C LEU A 289 17.10 -13.61 1.25
N ASP A 290 15.81 -13.78 1.45
CA ASP A 290 15.15 -14.79 2.28
C ASP A 290 13.73 -15.07 1.73
N ASP A 291 13.05 -16.03 2.34
CA ASP A 291 11.78 -16.58 1.85
C ASP A 291 10.56 -15.68 2.13
N SER A 292 10.76 -14.48 2.68
CA SER A 292 9.67 -13.55 3.05
C SER A 292 8.75 -13.24 1.87
N LEU A 293 9.33 -12.85 0.72
CA LEU A 293 8.56 -12.54 -0.48
C LEU A 293 7.85 -13.79 -1.03
N ASP A 294 8.50 -14.95 -0.99
CA ASP A 294 7.94 -16.22 -1.48
C ASP A 294 6.70 -16.61 -0.68
N LEU A 295 6.78 -16.49 0.64
CA LEU A 295 5.67 -16.73 1.54
C LEU A 295 4.54 -15.71 1.32
N ALA A 296 4.87 -14.43 1.17
CA ALA A 296 3.86 -13.40 0.89
C ALA A 296 3.11 -13.68 -0.43
N TYR A 297 3.84 -13.98 -1.51
CA TYR A 297 3.24 -14.28 -2.80
C TYR A 297 2.49 -15.61 -2.83
N ARG A 298 2.89 -16.60 -2.02
CA ARG A 298 2.09 -17.81 -1.82
C ARG A 298 0.70 -17.48 -1.27
N GLU A 299 0.61 -16.63 -0.25
CA GLU A 299 -0.68 -16.22 0.31
C GLU A 299 -1.48 -15.36 -0.67
N ILE A 300 -0.82 -14.45 -1.40
CA ILE A 300 -1.46 -13.63 -2.44
C ILE A 300 -2.06 -14.51 -3.54
N ARG A 301 -1.32 -15.51 -4.04
CA ARG A 301 -1.84 -16.43 -5.06
C ARG A 301 -2.99 -17.29 -4.54
N ALA A 302 -2.89 -17.79 -3.30
CA ALA A 302 -3.96 -18.55 -2.68
C ALA A 302 -5.24 -17.72 -2.57
N PHE A 303 -5.11 -16.46 -2.14
CA PHE A 303 -6.22 -15.52 -2.03
C PHE A 303 -6.85 -15.16 -3.39
N LEU A 304 -6.02 -14.95 -4.41
CA LEU A 304 -6.50 -14.63 -5.77
C LEU A 304 -7.01 -15.86 -6.54
N GLY A 305 -6.76 -17.07 -6.04
CA GLY A 305 -7.07 -18.31 -6.76
C GLY A 305 -6.16 -18.56 -7.96
N THR A 306 -4.93 -18.06 -7.93
CA THR A 306 -3.95 -18.14 -9.04
C THR A 306 -2.81 -19.13 -8.78
N ASN A 307 -2.97 -20.04 -7.82
CA ASN A 307 -2.04 -21.17 -7.66
C ASN A 307 -2.03 -22.00 -8.95
N GLY A 308 -0.85 -22.15 -9.55
CA GLY A 308 -0.68 -22.70 -10.90
C GLY A 308 -1.44 -24.00 -11.15
N GLU A 309 -2.12 -24.06 -12.30
CA GLU A 309 -2.31 -25.29 -13.07
C GLU A 309 -0.97 -25.76 -13.66
#